data_AF-A0A356G639-F1
#
_entry.id   AF-A0A356G639-F1
#
_cell.length_a   1.000
_cell.length_b   1.000
_cell.length_c   1.000
_cell.angle_alpha   90.00
_cell.angle_beta   90.00
_cell.angle_gamma   90.00
#
_symmetry.space_group_name_H-M   'P 1'
#
loop_
_entity.id
_entity.type
_entity.pdbx_description
1 polymer ?
#
loop_
_entity_poly.entity_id
_entity_poly.type
_entity_poly.pdbx_seq_one_letter_code
_entity_poly.pdbx_strand_id
1 'polypeptide(L)'
;AGLALALVLGGGATVAVAVGVLPNPADVLSDVFGGAPSQTELLNDVGRPIGASATSNGVTVTAEAVAGDRFNYAVAYSIEFDDPAALEGIEFHEGGTLTYVGDAFLRVDGAMSGGGLVRLYDADPGDNTLQLVQVMGVQTWNDAGIVGRTARFSMSKLEIYADDGEFKTLATGDWDLKFEMNFVDTTVDLPAGQSTTWQGSAVTIDAVAVSSLGVTVDYTIDRQTRDLALPGEVSDEALEEQAATIGLPVIVTFADGTTFDATDANGSAVKHGDGTTTVSKATTYDRIVDAGDIVSVTVGDVEIPVNAA
;
A
#
# COMPACT_ATOMS: atom_id res chain seq x y z
N ALA A 1 13.89 -21.62 15.32
CA ALA A 1 13.79 -21.36 16.77
C ALA A 1 12.46 -20.66 16.98
N GLY A 2 11.56 -21.25 17.77
CA GLY A 2 10.19 -20.74 17.91
C GLY A 2 10.18 -19.36 18.55
N LEU A 3 9.59 -18.38 17.85
CA LEU A 3 9.25 -17.10 18.46
C LEU A 3 8.09 -17.32 19.43
N ALA A 4 8.33 -17.08 20.71
CA ALA A 4 7.27 -16.99 21.71
C ALA A 4 6.76 -15.54 21.73
N LEU A 5 5.50 -15.33 21.37
CA LEU A 5 4.87 -14.01 21.40
C LEU A 5 4.31 -13.72 22.80
N ALA A 6 4.57 -12.52 23.29
CA ALA A 6 4.13 -12.06 24.60
C ALA A 6 2.65 -11.65 24.58
N LEU A 7 1.86 -12.27 25.45
CA LEU A 7 0.44 -11.98 25.65
C LEU A 7 0.28 -10.70 26.49
N VAL A 8 -0.19 -9.60 25.89
CA VAL A 8 -0.60 -8.40 26.64
C VAL A 8 -2.12 -8.41 26.80
N LEU A 9 -2.59 -8.92 27.94
CA LEU A 9 -3.99 -8.80 28.38
C LEU A 9 -4.22 -7.41 28.97
N GLY A 10 -4.69 -6.46 28.16
CA GLY A 10 -5.25 -5.18 28.59
C GLY A 10 -6.72 -5.10 28.19
N GLY A 11 -7.60 -4.80 29.16
CA GLY A 11 -9.04 -5.07 29.04
C GLY A 11 -9.83 -4.17 28.09
N GLY A 12 -10.83 -4.79 27.44
CA GLY A 12 -11.82 -4.17 26.54
C GLY A 12 -11.47 -4.40 25.07
N ALA A 13 -12.21 -5.31 24.41
CA ALA A 13 -11.93 -5.96 23.12
C ALA A 13 -10.84 -7.05 23.21
N THR A 14 -11.26 -8.31 23.11
CA THR A 14 -10.38 -9.48 23.13
C THR A 14 -9.61 -9.56 21.81
N VAL A 15 -8.43 -8.96 21.75
CA VAL A 15 -7.45 -9.27 20.69
C VAL A 15 -6.95 -10.68 20.97
N ALA A 16 -7.38 -11.65 20.17
CA ALA A 16 -6.83 -12.99 20.20
C ALA A 16 -5.62 -13.03 19.27
N VAL A 17 -4.59 -13.80 19.66
CA VAL A 17 -3.53 -14.18 18.73
C VAL A 17 -3.90 -15.59 18.26
N ALA A 18 -3.97 -15.81 16.94
CA ALA A 18 -4.27 -17.12 16.39
C ALA A 18 -3.23 -18.14 16.90
N VAL A 19 -3.69 -19.17 17.62
CA VAL A 19 -2.83 -20.26 18.13
C VAL A 19 -2.66 -21.31 17.02
N GLY A 20 -2.03 -20.91 15.92
CA GLY A 20 -1.75 -21.72 14.74
C GLY A 20 -0.33 -21.50 14.22
N VAL A 21 0.11 -22.32 13.26
CA VAL A 21 1.32 -21.99 12.48
C VAL A 21 0.98 -20.75 11.66
N LEU A 22 1.67 -19.64 11.93
CA LEU A 22 1.47 -18.42 11.16
C LEU A 22 1.86 -18.67 9.70
N PRO A 23 1.05 -18.21 8.72
CA PRO A 23 1.38 -18.40 7.32
C PRO A 23 2.65 -17.64 6.96
N ASN A 24 3.35 -18.14 5.95
CA ASN A 24 4.52 -17.47 5.41
C ASN A 24 4.04 -16.25 4.59
N PRO A 25 4.67 -15.07 4.69
CA PRO A 25 4.30 -13.90 3.90
C PRO A 25 4.15 -14.15 2.40
N ALA A 26 5.00 -14.98 1.80
CA ALA A 26 4.86 -15.30 0.39
C ALA A 26 3.57 -16.08 0.07
N ASP A 27 3.11 -16.96 0.97
CA ASP A 27 1.90 -17.76 0.76
C ASP A 27 0.64 -16.88 0.64
N VAL A 28 0.66 -15.66 1.20
CA VAL A 28 -0.50 -14.75 1.25
C VAL A 28 -0.33 -13.46 0.43
N LEU A 29 0.89 -13.11 0.02
CA LEU A 29 1.17 -11.90 -0.77
C LEU A 29 1.55 -12.18 -2.24
N SER A 30 1.92 -13.42 -2.59
CA SER A 30 2.26 -13.78 -3.97
C SER A 30 1.11 -13.57 -4.96
N ASP A 31 -0.14 -13.72 -4.52
CA ASP A 31 -1.33 -13.49 -5.36
C ASP A 31 -1.50 -12.02 -5.76
N VAL A 32 -0.86 -11.10 -5.02
CA VAL A 32 -0.91 -9.65 -5.30
C VAL A 32 0.27 -9.18 -6.13
N PHE A 33 1.46 -9.72 -5.89
CA PHE A 33 2.71 -9.26 -6.52
C PHE A 33 3.26 -10.19 -7.61
N GLY A 34 2.54 -11.26 -7.93
CA GLY A 34 2.97 -12.28 -8.86
C GLY A 34 3.55 -13.50 -8.16
N GLY A 35 3.18 -14.67 -8.66
CA GLY A 35 3.58 -15.98 -8.11
C GLY A 35 4.89 -16.53 -8.68
N ALA A 36 5.76 -15.69 -9.26
CA ALA A 36 7.04 -16.21 -9.75
C ALA A 36 7.91 -16.67 -8.56
N PRO A 37 8.67 -17.77 -8.70
CA PRO A 37 9.47 -18.30 -7.58
C PRO A 37 10.44 -17.27 -6.97
N SER A 38 11.07 -16.42 -7.79
CA SER A 38 11.97 -15.36 -7.32
C SER A 38 11.26 -14.29 -6.49
N GLN A 39 10.00 -13.97 -6.81
CA GLN A 39 9.18 -13.04 -6.03
C GLN A 39 8.75 -13.66 -4.70
N THR A 40 8.47 -14.97 -4.71
CA THR A 40 8.12 -15.76 -3.53
C THR A 40 9.31 -15.79 -2.54
N GLU A 41 10.52 -16.05 -3.02
CA GLU A 41 11.73 -16.02 -2.18
C GLU A 41 11.96 -14.63 -1.57
N LEU A 42 11.84 -13.58 -2.37
CA LEU A 42 12.03 -12.22 -1.89
C LEU A 42 10.96 -11.80 -0.86
N LEU A 43 9.70 -12.21 -1.05
CA LEU A 43 8.63 -12.02 -0.06
C LEU A 43 8.92 -12.72 1.27
N ASN A 44 9.54 -13.91 1.24
CA ASN A 44 9.95 -14.61 2.46
C ASN A 44 11.05 -13.83 3.20
N ASP A 45 11.94 -13.18 2.45
CA ASP A 45 13.05 -12.43 3.03
C ASP A 45 12.57 -11.09 3.63
N VAL A 46 11.69 -10.38 2.93
CA VAL A 46 11.26 -9.03 3.34
C VAL A 46 10.02 -9.01 4.24
N GLY A 47 9.07 -9.91 4.00
CA GLY A 47 7.81 -9.97 4.74
C GLY A 47 7.96 -10.61 6.12
N ARG A 48 7.00 -10.36 7.01
CA ARG A 48 6.90 -11.05 8.30
C ARG A 48 5.46 -11.41 8.63
N PRO A 49 5.24 -12.54 9.33
CA PRO A 49 3.92 -12.91 9.83
C PRO A 49 3.47 -11.98 10.96
N ILE A 50 2.16 -11.77 11.08
CA ILE A 50 1.53 -10.93 12.12
C ILE A 50 0.74 -11.80 13.11
N GLY A 51 -0.35 -12.43 12.65
CA GLY A 51 -1.22 -13.32 13.46
C GLY A 51 -2.18 -12.63 14.42
N ALA A 52 -2.41 -11.32 14.27
CA ALA A 52 -3.36 -10.58 15.10
C ALA A 52 -4.78 -10.75 14.55
N SER A 53 -5.73 -11.18 15.37
CA SER A 53 -7.10 -11.44 14.93
C SER A 53 -8.18 -10.86 15.85
N ALA A 54 -9.37 -10.68 15.26
CA ALA A 54 -10.59 -10.29 15.93
C ALA A 54 -11.75 -11.11 15.34
N THR A 55 -12.67 -11.53 16.19
CA THR A 55 -13.87 -12.27 15.78
C THR A 55 -15.11 -11.51 16.22
N SER A 56 -16.04 -11.31 15.29
CA SER A 56 -17.33 -10.67 15.54
C SER A 56 -18.39 -11.29 14.64
N ASN A 57 -19.57 -11.57 15.19
CA ASN A 57 -20.74 -12.08 14.46
C ASN A 57 -20.46 -13.30 13.55
N GLY A 58 -19.64 -14.23 14.03
CA GLY A 58 -19.31 -15.46 13.28
C GLY A 58 -18.35 -15.22 12.11
N VAL A 59 -17.62 -14.11 12.11
CA VAL A 59 -16.54 -13.84 11.15
C VAL A 59 -15.28 -13.47 11.90
N THR A 60 -14.17 -14.10 11.54
CA THR A 60 -12.83 -13.86 12.09
C THR A 60 -11.97 -13.17 11.05
N VAL A 61 -11.46 -11.98 11.38
CA VAL A 61 -10.49 -11.25 10.56
C VAL A 61 -9.12 -11.39 11.20
N THR A 62 -8.14 -11.88 10.44
CA THR A 62 -6.75 -12.06 10.89
C THR A 62 -5.81 -11.28 9.98
N ALA A 63 -4.96 -10.43 10.54
CA ALA A 63 -3.81 -9.88 9.83
C ALA A 63 -2.74 -10.97 9.74
N GLU A 64 -2.48 -11.47 8.53
CA GLU A 64 -1.64 -12.64 8.30
C GLU A 64 -0.16 -12.28 8.18
N ALA A 65 0.15 -11.34 7.30
CA ALA A 65 1.51 -10.94 7.00
C ALA A 65 1.60 -9.48 6.56
N VAL A 66 2.79 -8.91 6.74
CA VAL A 66 3.15 -7.58 6.24
C VAL A 66 4.48 -7.62 5.51
N ALA A 67 4.57 -6.89 4.42
CA ALA A 67 5.81 -6.48 3.76
C ALA A 67 5.78 -4.97 3.53
N GLY A 68 6.93 -4.34 3.39
CA GLY A 68 6.98 -2.88 3.30
C GLY A 68 8.37 -2.33 3.14
N ASP A 69 8.42 -1.01 3.11
CA ASP A 69 9.63 -0.20 3.15
C ASP A 69 9.39 1.03 4.05
N ARG A 70 10.25 2.05 3.98
CA ARG A 70 10.10 3.27 4.78
C ARG A 70 8.76 4.00 4.59
N PHE A 71 8.15 3.93 3.41
CA PHE A 71 6.98 4.72 3.00
C PHE A 71 5.86 3.92 2.32
N ASN A 72 6.06 2.64 2.03
CA ASN A 72 5.07 1.78 1.39
C ASN A 72 4.86 0.51 2.21
N TYR A 73 3.66 -0.05 2.16
CA TYR A 73 3.37 -1.34 2.79
C TYR A 73 2.35 -2.16 2.00
N ALA A 74 2.40 -3.46 2.23
CA ALA A 74 1.38 -4.43 1.87
C ALA A 74 1.01 -5.25 3.12
N VAL A 75 -0.28 -5.30 3.46
CA VAL A 75 -0.79 -6.16 4.55
C VAL A 75 -1.85 -7.08 3.98
N ALA A 76 -1.66 -8.38 4.20
CA ALA A 76 -2.63 -9.42 3.87
C ALA A 76 -3.47 -9.79 5.09
N TYR A 77 -4.76 -9.98 4.86
CA TYR A 77 -5.73 -10.41 5.85
C TYR A 77 -6.51 -11.62 5.33
N SER A 78 -6.85 -12.53 6.23
CA SER A 78 -7.89 -13.54 6.02
C SER A 78 -9.19 -13.11 6.71
N ILE A 79 -10.31 -13.47 6.11
CA ILE A 79 -11.66 -13.22 6.62
C ILE A 79 -12.41 -14.56 6.57
N GLU A 80 -12.38 -15.28 7.68
CA GLU A 80 -12.99 -16.61 7.83
C GLU A 80 -14.42 -16.49 8.34
N PHE A 81 -15.37 -17.19 7.70
CA PHE A 81 -16.78 -17.23 8.07
C PHE A 81 -17.14 -18.54 8.77
N ASP A 82 -17.71 -18.49 9.97
CA ASP A 82 -18.21 -19.69 10.69
C ASP A 82 -19.29 -20.43 9.88
N ASP A 83 -20.07 -19.69 9.08
CA ASP A 83 -21.09 -20.22 8.16
C ASP A 83 -20.69 -19.98 6.70
N PRO A 84 -20.25 -21.01 5.95
CA PRO A 84 -19.87 -20.86 4.54
C PRO A 84 -21.05 -20.44 3.65
N ALA A 85 -22.30 -20.60 4.11
CA ALA A 85 -23.47 -20.13 3.36
C ALA A 85 -23.47 -18.61 3.16
N ALA A 86 -22.70 -17.85 3.95
CA ALA A 86 -22.50 -16.42 3.75
C ALA A 86 -21.85 -16.09 2.39
N LEU A 87 -21.10 -17.03 1.82
CA LEU A 87 -20.43 -16.89 0.52
C LEU A 87 -21.24 -17.49 -0.65
N GLU A 88 -22.33 -18.20 -0.37
CA GLU A 88 -23.17 -18.81 -1.40
C GLU A 88 -23.82 -17.73 -2.30
N GLY A 89 -23.81 -18.00 -3.61
CA GLY A 89 -24.42 -17.12 -4.60
C GLY A 89 -23.71 -15.77 -4.76
N ILE A 90 -22.44 -15.67 -4.35
CA ILE A 90 -21.56 -14.58 -4.75
C ILE A 90 -20.96 -14.91 -6.12
N GLU A 91 -21.04 -13.95 -7.04
CA GLU A 91 -20.36 -14.04 -8.33
C GLU A 91 -18.98 -13.38 -8.21
N PHE A 92 -17.94 -14.16 -8.50
CA PHE A 92 -16.55 -13.70 -8.49
C PHE A 92 -16.11 -13.30 -9.89
N HIS A 93 -15.35 -12.22 -9.98
CA HIS A 93 -14.71 -11.79 -11.23
C HIS A 93 -13.45 -12.62 -11.51
N GLU A 94 -12.73 -12.28 -12.58
CA GLU A 94 -11.46 -12.92 -12.93
C GLU A 94 -10.49 -12.91 -11.73
N GLY A 95 -9.81 -14.04 -11.52
CA GLY A 95 -8.88 -14.22 -10.40
C GLY A 95 -9.55 -14.29 -9.02
N GLY A 96 -10.85 -14.60 -8.95
CA GLY A 96 -11.58 -14.73 -7.68
C GLY A 96 -11.88 -13.38 -7.02
N THR A 97 -11.78 -12.27 -7.74
CA THR A 97 -11.89 -10.92 -7.17
C THR A 97 -13.34 -10.48 -6.96
N LEU A 98 -13.54 -9.58 -6.00
CA LEU A 98 -14.82 -8.93 -5.70
C LEU A 98 -14.67 -7.40 -5.73
N THR A 99 -15.70 -6.71 -6.19
CA THR A 99 -15.76 -5.24 -6.13
C THR A 99 -16.03 -4.79 -4.69
N TYR A 100 -14.95 -4.62 -3.92
CA TYR A 100 -15.01 -4.23 -2.52
C TYR A 100 -15.53 -2.81 -2.32
N VAL A 101 -16.43 -2.64 -1.35
CA VAL A 101 -16.93 -1.34 -0.91
C VAL A 101 -16.25 -0.99 0.41
N GLY A 102 -15.34 -0.01 0.32
CA GLY A 102 -14.36 0.29 1.37
C GLY A 102 -14.97 0.60 2.74
N ASP A 103 -14.49 -0.11 3.75
CA ASP A 103 -14.73 0.14 5.18
C ASP A 103 -13.50 -0.21 6.04
N ALA A 104 -12.67 -1.14 5.56
CA ALA A 104 -11.38 -1.51 6.14
C ALA A 104 -10.42 -0.32 6.14
N PHE A 105 -9.99 0.09 7.34
CA PHE A 105 -9.09 1.22 7.52
C PHE A 105 -7.87 0.80 8.34
N LEU A 106 -6.68 0.94 7.76
CA LEU A 106 -5.41 0.75 8.48
C LEU A 106 -4.74 2.10 8.74
N ARG A 107 -4.61 2.45 10.03
CA ARG A 107 -3.82 3.59 10.48
C ARG A 107 -2.46 3.13 10.97
N VAL A 108 -1.39 3.66 10.38
CA VAL A 108 -0.02 3.47 10.86
C VAL A 108 0.45 4.72 11.60
N ASP A 109 1.08 4.54 12.78
CA ASP A 109 1.60 5.66 13.55
C ASP A 109 2.67 6.44 12.81
N GLY A 110 2.51 7.76 12.76
CA GLY A 110 3.42 8.66 12.04
C GLY A 110 3.07 8.85 10.57
N ALA A 111 2.21 8.00 9.98
CA ALA A 111 1.63 8.23 8.66
C ALA A 111 0.53 9.31 8.73
N MET A 112 0.50 10.20 7.76
CA MET A 112 -0.45 11.33 7.69
C MET A 112 -1.52 11.12 6.64
N SER A 113 -1.08 10.83 5.43
CA SER A 113 -1.90 10.56 4.25
C SER A 113 -1.31 9.37 3.55
N GLY A 114 -2.14 8.68 2.78
CA GLY A 114 -1.73 7.56 1.98
C GLY A 114 -2.79 7.24 0.95
N GLY A 115 -2.38 6.53 -0.07
CA GLY A 115 -3.25 6.03 -1.10
C GLY A 115 -2.69 4.75 -1.67
N GLY A 116 -3.54 4.01 -2.35
CA GLY A 116 -3.17 2.73 -2.90
C GLY A 116 -4.42 1.95 -3.26
N LEU A 117 -4.31 0.63 -3.19
CA LEU A 117 -5.39 -0.27 -3.54
C LEU A 117 -5.73 -1.19 -2.38
N VAL A 118 -7.01 -1.53 -2.32
CA VAL A 118 -7.52 -2.60 -1.47
C VAL A 118 -8.15 -3.62 -2.40
N ARG A 119 -7.73 -4.87 -2.31
CA ARG A 119 -8.26 -5.97 -3.11
C ARG A 119 -8.92 -6.99 -2.19
N LEU A 120 -10.18 -7.30 -2.47
CA LEU A 120 -10.91 -8.41 -1.86
C LEU A 120 -11.06 -9.52 -2.90
N TYR A 121 -10.74 -10.75 -2.52
CA TYR A 121 -10.80 -11.90 -3.41
C TYR A 121 -10.94 -13.22 -2.62
N ASP A 122 -11.15 -14.30 -3.34
CA ASP A 122 -11.21 -15.66 -2.84
C ASP A 122 -10.13 -16.50 -3.53
N ALA A 123 -9.12 -16.91 -2.76
CA ALA A 123 -7.99 -17.71 -3.21
C ALA A 123 -8.34 -19.20 -3.34
N ASP A 124 -9.27 -19.72 -2.54
CA ASP A 124 -9.74 -21.11 -2.58
C ASP A 124 -11.28 -21.17 -2.39
N PRO A 125 -12.05 -21.16 -3.49
CA PRO A 125 -13.51 -21.24 -3.43
C PRO A 125 -14.08 -22.51 -2.78
N GLY A 126 -13.23 -23.49 -2.44
CA GLY A 126 -13.61 -24.67 -1.68
C GLY A 126 -13.68 -24.46 -0.17
N ASP A 127 -13.22 -23.32 0.34
CA ASP A 127 -13.21 -22.99 1.76
C ASP A 127 -14.22 -21.89 2.13
N ASN A 128 -14.13 -21.42 3.37
CA ASN A 128 -15.00 -20.41 3.98
C ASN A 128 -14.28 -19.07 4.22
N THR A 129 -13.22 -18.77 3.46
CA THR A 129 -12.29 -17.67 3.74
C THR A 129 -12.09 -16.75 2.55
N LEU A 130 -12.32 -15.46 2.74
CA LEU A 130 -11.91 -14.43 1.80
C LEU A 130 -10.56 -13.83 2.18
N GLN A 131 -9.82 -13.32 1.20
CA GLN A 131 -8.58 -12.59 1.40
C GLN A 131 -8.80 -11.11 1.09
N LEU A 132 -8.26 -10.27 1.96
CA LEU A 132 -8.21 -8.82 1.77
C LEU A 132 -6.73 -8.39 1.80
N VAL A 133 -6.28 -7.66 0.79
CA VAL A 133 -4.92 -7.09 0.79
C VAL A 133 -4.99 -5.58 0.63
N GLN A 134 -4.30 -4.87 1.51
CA GLN A 134 -4.12 -3.42 1.44
C GLN A 134 -2.68 -3.14 1.01
N VAL A 135 -2.51 -2.49 -0.14
CA VAL A 135 -1.21 -2.05 -0.64
C VAL A 135 -1.23 -0.53 -0.75
N MET A 136 -0.38 0.15 0.01
CA MET A 136 -0.46 1.60 0.21
C MET A 136 0.92 2.24 0.17
N GLY A 137 1.01 3.39 -0.50
CA GLY A 137 2.06 4.38 -0.30
C GLY A 137 1.58 5.44 0.69
N VAL A 138 2.43 5.82 1.65
CA VAL A 138 2.09 6.79 2.69
C VAL A 138 3.14 7.88 2.81
N GLN A 139 2.70 9.01 3.36
CA GLN A 139 3.57 10.11 3.77
C GLN A 139 3.72 10.11 5.28
N THR A 140 4.91 10.45 5.77
CA THR A 140 5.20 10.51 7.20
C THR A 140 5.67 11.89 7.63
N TRP A 141 5.53 12.20 8.92
CA TRP A 141 6.08 13.44 9.46
C TRP A 141 7.61 13.36 9.54
N ASN A 142 8.32 14.36 8.98
CA ASN A 142 9.78 14.46 9.00
C ASN A 142 10.50 13.18 8.53
N ASP A 143 9.96 12.47 7.54
CA ASP A 143 10.55 11.25 6.97
C ASP A 143 10.82 10.14 7.99
N ALA A 144 10.08 10.13 9.10
CA ALA A 144 10.35 9.26 10.24
C ALA A 144 10.03 7.77 10.01
N GLY A 145 9.59 7.41 8.80
CA GLY A 145 9.34 6.04 8.32
C GLY A 145 8.23 5.28 9.07
N ILE A 146 7.71 4.23 8.44
CA ILE A 146 6.69 3.35 9.03
C ILE A 146 7.22 2.05 9.64
N VAL A 147 8.48 1.72 9.42
CA VAL A 147 9.12 0.49 9.91
C VAL A 147 9.09 0.46 11.44
N GLY A 148 8.62 -0.65 12.02
CA GLY A 148 8.49 -0.85 13.47
C GLY A 148 7.39 0.00 14.13
N ARG A 149 6.61 0.77 13.36
CA ARG A 149 5.49 1.55 13.90
C ARG A 149 4.31 0.65 14.25
N THR A 150 3.47 1.11 15.16
CA THR A 150 2.20 0.43 15.44
C THR A 150 1.19 0.75 14.35
N ALA A 151 0.54 -0.29 13.83
CA ALA A 151 -0.61 -0.22 12.95
C ALA A 151 -1.89 -0.59 13.71
N ARG A 152 -3.00 0.07 13.36
CA ARG A 152 -4.34 -0.13 13.91
C ARG A 152 -5.32 -0.30 12.76
N PHE A 153 -5.83 -1.50 12.62
CA PHE A 153 -6.87 -1.84 11.66
C PHE A 153 -8.23 -1.72 12.34
N SER A 154 -9.21 -1.18 11.62
CA SER A 154 -10.61 -1.21 12.02
C SER A 154 -11.50 -1.49 10.81
N MET A 155 -12.51 -2.33 10.98
CA MET A 155 -13.57 -2.58 10.02
C MET A 155 -14.88 -2.85 10.78
N SER A 156 -15.98 -2.27 10.30
CA SER A 156 -17.33 -2.37 10.85
C SER A 156 -18.29 -3.20 9.98
N LYS A 157 -17.98 -3.32 8.68
CA LYS A 157 -18.73 -4.14 7.73
C LYS A 157 -17.84 -4.65 6.60
N LEU A 158 -18.21 -5.79 6.05
CA LEU A 158 -17.71 -6.30 4.79
C LEU A 158 -18.81 -6.17 3.75
N GLU A 159 -18.61 -5.31 2.77
CA GLU A 159 -19.60 -4.98 1.74
C GLU A 159 -18.97 -5.04 0.36
N ILE A 160 -19.74 -5.53 -0.61
CA ILE A 160 -19.36 -5.59 -2.02
C ILE A 160 -20.42 -4.90 -2.87
N TYR A 161 -20.01 -4.46 -4.04
CA TYR A 161 -20.91 -4.03 -5.10
C TYR A 161 -21.08 -5.19 -6.08
N ALA A 162 -22.27 -5.76 -6.15
CA ALA A 162 -22.56 -6.92 -6.98
C ALA A 162 -22.92 -6.50 -8.43
N ASP A 163 -22.80 -7.45 -9.37
CA ASP A 163 -23.04 -7.20 -10.80
C ASP A 163 -24.52 -6.92 -11.13
N ASP A 164 -25.44 -7.26 -10.22
CA ASP A 164 -26.84 -6.84 -10.30
C ASP A 164 -27.06 -5.34 -10.00
N GLY A 165 -25.98 -4.63 -9.62
CA GLY A 165 -25.98 -3.21 -9.31
C GLY A 165 -26.38 -2.89 -7.87
N GLU A 166 -26.45 -3.89 -6.99
CA GLU A 166 -26.79 -3.71 -5.58
C GLU A 166 -25.57 -3.83 -4.65
N PHE A 167 -25.61 -3.08 -3.55
CA PHE A 167 -24.67 -3.25 -2.44
C PHE A 167 -25.07 -4.48 -1.64
N LYS A 168 -24.18 -5.47 -1.53
CA LYS A 168 -24.37 -6.67 -0.72
C LYS A 168 -23.45 -6.64 0.49
N THR A 169 -24.05 -6.54 1.68
CA THR A 169 -23.32 -6.71 2.94
C THR A 169 -23.13 -8.20 3.21
N LEU A 170 -21.88 -8.66 3.23
CA LEU A 170 -21.52 -10.05 3.54
C LEU A 170 -21.48 -10.29 5.06
N ALA A 171 -21.00 -9.31 5.82
CA ALA A 171 -20.96 -9.36 7.27
C ALA A 171 -20.99 -7.97 7.90
N THR A 172 -21.51 -7.87 9.11
CA THR A 172 -21.38 -6.70 9.99
C THR A 172 -20.76 -7.13 11.31
N GLY A 173 -19.97 -6.26 11.94
CA GLY A 173 -19.26 -6.60 13.16
C GLY A 173 -18.31 -5.49 13.58
N ASP A 174 -17.53 -5.73 14.63
CA ASP A 174 -16.49 -4.81 15.05
C ASP A 174 -15.15 -5.56 15.07
N TRP A 175 -14.31 -5.33 14.05
CA TRP A 175 -13.00 -5.97 13.91
C TRP A 175 -11.90 -4.93 14.06
N ASP A 176 -11.35 -4.84 15.26
CA ASP A 176 -10.22 -3.98 15.59
C ASP A 176 -8.95 -4.81 15.84
N LEU A 177 -7.89 -4.55 15.07
CA LEU A 177 -6.60 -5.22 15.21
C LEU A 177 -5.50 -4.21 15.52
N LYS A 178 -4.49 -4.67 16.25
CA LYS A 178 -3.28 -3.90 16.51
C LYS A 178 -2.07 -4.79 16.31
N PHE A 179 -1.13 -4.33 15.48
CA PHE A 179 0.11 -5.03 15.20
C PHE A 179 1.25 -4.06 14.91
N GLU A 180 2.47 -4.58 14.80
CA GLU A 180 3.66 -3.82 14.46
C GLU A 180 4.00 -3.99 12.98
N MET A 181 4.40 -2.90 12.33
CA MET A 181 4.93 -2.87 10.96
C MET A 181 6.37 -3.43 10.94
N ASN A 182 6.52 -4.67 11.37
CA ASN A 182 7.80 -5.33 11.58
C ASN A 182 8.15 -6.13 10.33
N PHE A 183 8.69 -5.50 9.31
CA PHE A 183 9.21 -6.12 8.08
C PHE A 183 10.66 -5.69 7.84
N VAL A 184 11.35 -6.29 6.88
CA VAL A 184 12.69 -5.85 6.49
C VAL A 184 12.57 -4.65 5.56
N ASP A 185 13.15 -3.54 5.98
CA ASP A 185 13.29 -2.35 5.15
C ASP A 185 14.41 -2.54 4.11
N THR A 186 14.04 -2.48 2.83
CA THR A 186 14.96 -2.55 1.69
C THR A 186 15.14 -1.19 1.01
N THR A 187 14.69 -0.09 1.64
CA THR A 187 14.81 1.26 1.08
C THR A 187 16.28 1.63 0.82
N VAL A 188 16.54 2.07 -0.41
CA VAL A 188 17.80 2.66 -0.86
C VAL A 188 17.53 4.11 -1.25
N ASP A 189 18.16 5.05 -0.56
CA ASP A 189 18.13 6.47 -0.90
C ASP A 189 19.08 6.75 -2.08
N LEU A 190 18.56 7.43 -3.11
CA LEU A 190 19.33 7.79 -4.31
C LEU A 190 19.86 9.23 -4.20
N PRO A 191 20.89 9.59 -4.99
CA PRO A 191 21.37 10.97 -5.06
C PRO A 191 20.26 11.94 -5.44
N ALA A 192 20.09 13.01 -4.66
CA ALA A 192 19.09 14.06 -4.88
C ALA A 192 19.76 15.45 -5.03
N GLY A 193 18.95 16.49 -5.26
CA GLY A 193 19.37 17.89 -5.44
C GLY A 193 19.60 18.30 -6.89
N GLN A 194 19.35 17.41 -7.86
CA GLN A 194 19.38 17.73 -9.29
C GLN A 194 18.18 18.62 -9.65
N SER A 195 18.28 19.31 -10.78
CA SER A 195 17.20 20.15 -11.30
C SER A 195 16.72 19.67 -12.67
N THR A 196 15.43 19.81 -12.92
CA THR A 196 14.76 19.55 -14.20
C THR A 196 13.76 20.68 -14.49
N THR A 197 12.98 20.55 -15.56
CA THR A 197 11.87 21.46 -15.87
C THR A 197 10.60 20.68 -16.18
N TRP A 198 9.45 21.19 -15.74
CA TRP A 198 8.14 20.64 -16.07
C TRP A 198 7.20 21.75 -16.53
N GLN A 199 6.71 21.61 -17.77
CA GLN A 199 5.82 22.59 -18.40
C GLN A 199 6.28 24.05 -18.23
N GLY A 200 7.59 24.30 -18.36
CA GLY A 200 8.19 25.63 -18.23
C GLY A 200 8.49 26.11 -16.82
N SER A 201 8.14 25.35 -15.77
CA SER A 201 8.54 25.64 -14.38
C SER A 201 9.81 24.87 -14.01
N ALA A 202 10.68 25.50 -13.23
CA ALA A 202 11.86 24.85 -12.67
C ALA A 202 11.44 23.84 -11.60
N VAL A 203 12.12 22.70 -11.54
CA VAL A 203 11.89 21.66 -10.53
C VAL A 203 13.22 21.29 -9.89
N THR A 204 13.23 21.20 -8.57
CA THR A 204 14.32 20.61 -7.79
C THR A 204 13.88 19.26 -7.27
N ILE A 205 14.67 18.22 -7.52
CA ILE A 205 14.41 16.87 -7.00
C ILE A 205 14.99 16.81 -5.59
N ASP A 206 14.13 16.72 -4.58
CA ASP A 206 14.51 16.88 -3.17
C ASP A 206 14.93 15.55 -2.54
N ALA A 207 14.23 14.47 -2.87
CA ALA A 207 14.56 13.11 -2.43
C ALA A 207 14.04 12.07 -3.42
N VAL A 208 14.79 10.97 -3.58
CA VAL A 208 14.35 9.80 -4.34
C VAL A 208 14.77 8.56 -3.57
N ALA A 209 13.84 7.62 -3.41
CA ALA A 209 14.10 6.35 -2.75
C ALA A 209 13.40 5.22 -3.51
N VAL A 210 14.05 4.06 -3.55
CA VAL A 210 13.49 2.82 -4.11
C VAL A 210 13.60 1.72 -3.09
N SER A 211 12.75 0.69 -3.21
CA SER A 211 12.78 -0.49 -2.35
C SER A 211 12.36 -1.71 -3.15
N SER A 212 12.27 -2.86 -2.50
CA SER A 212 11.67 -4.04 -3.11
C SER A 212 10.18 -3.93 -3.41
N LEU A 213 9.50 -2.97 -2.78
CA LEU A 213 8.05 -2.81 -2.87
C LEU A 213 7.63 -1.61 -3.73
N GLY A 214 8.42 -0.55 -3.79
CA GLY A 214 7.97 0.69 -4.42
C GLY A 214 9.02 1.78 -4.56
N VAL A 215 8.55 2.94 -5.01
CA VAL A 215 9.35 4.15 -5.24
C VAL A 215 8.70 5.34 -4.52
N THR A 216 9.55 6.21 -3.98
CA THR A 216 9.17 7.49 -3.39
C THR A 216 9.99 8.61 -4.02
N VAL A 217 9.32 9.70 -4.42
CA VAL A 217 9.95 10.88 -5.02
C VAL A 217 9.36 12.12 -4.40
N ASP A 218 10.23 12.98 -3.88
CA ASP A 218 9.91 14.33 -3.44
C ASP A 218 10.57 15.34 -4.37
N TYR A 219 9.81 16.35 -4.77
CA TYR A 219 10.33 17.44 -5.58
C TYR A 219 9.63 18.76 -5.28
N THR A 220 10.35 19.86 -5.48
CA THR A 220 9.82 21.21 -5.34
C THR A 220 9.77 21.86 -6.70
N ILE A 221 8.57 22.27 -7.13
CA ILE A 221 8.33 22.96 -8.40
C ILE A 221 8.09 24.45 -8.16
N ASP A 222 8.70 25.29 -9.00
CA ASP A 222 8.48 26.74 -9.05
C ASP A 222 7.15 27.06 -9.76
N ARG A 223 6.08 26.67 -9.07
CA ARG A 223 4.67 26.83 -9.45
C ARG A 223 3.80 26.64 -8.23
N GLN A 224 2.77 27.46 -8.08
CA GLN A 224 1.70 27.17 -7.13
C GLN A 224 0.67 26.23 -7.74
N THR A 225 0.23 25.23 -6.97
CA THR A 225 -0.95 24.46 -7.32
C THR A 225 -2.22 25.18 -6.87
N ARG A 226 -3.38 24.83 -7.44
CA ARG A 226 -4.68 25.36 -7.01
C ARG A 226 -5.15 24.67 -5.73
N ASP A 227 -6.07 25.29 -4.97
CA ASP A 227 -6.70 24.58 -3.86
C ASP A 227 -7.60 23.48 -4.42
N LEU A 228 -7.64 22.33 -3.76
CA LEU A 228 -8.49 21.21 -4.16
C LEU A 228 -9.96 21.67 -4.16
N ALA A 229 -10.61 21.62 -5.33
CA ALA A 229 -12.05 21.80 -5.45
C ALA A 229 -12.77 20.57 -4.85
N LEU A 230 -13.98 20.76 -4.34
CA LEU A 230 -14.80 19.65 -3.83
C LEU A 230 -15.17 18.68 -4.98
N PRO A 231 -15.37 17.38 -4.71
CA PRO A 231 -15.84 16.43 -5.71
C PRO A 231 -17.11 16.94 -6.40
N GLY A 232 -17.09 17.00 -7.73
CA GLY A 232 -18.20 17.50 -8.56
C GLY A 232 -18.08 18.96 -9.03
N GLU A 233 -17.07 19.71 -8.57
CA GLU A 233 -16.80 21.10 -8.99
C GLU A 233 -15.46 21.28 -9.73
N VAL A 234 -14.80 20.19 -10.10
CA VAL A 234 -13.49 20.22 -10.76
C VAL A 234 -13.69 20.49 -12.26
N SER A 235 -13.23 21.65 -12.75
CA SER A 235 -13.19 21.96 -14.19
C SER A 235 -11.99 21.30 -14.86
N ASP A 236 -12.04 21.11 -16.19
CA ASP A 236 -10.89 20.64 -16.98
C ASP A 236 -9.66 21.53 -16.76
N GLU A 237 -9.85 22.85 -16.67
CA GLU A 237 -8.79 23.81 -16.35
C GLU A 237 -8.15 23.53 -14.97
N ALA A 238 -8.94 23.15 -13.96
CA ALA A 238 -8.41 22.83 -12.64
C ALA A 238 -7.63 21.50 -12.64
N LEU A 239 -8.06 20.52 -13.44
CA LEU A 239 -7.31 19.27 -13.65
C LEU A 239 -6.00 19.53 -14.38
N GLU A 240 -6.01 20.37 -15.43
CA GLU A 240 -4.80 20.76 -16.16
C GLU A 240 -3.82 21.50 -15.25
N GLU A 241 -4.29 22.45 -14.44
CA GLU A 241 -3.47 23.20 -13.47
C GLU A 241 -2.85 22.27 -12.40
N GLN A 242 -3.61 21.27 -11.95
CA GLN A 242 -3.13 20.25 -11.03
C GLN A 242 -2.05 19.38 -11.70
N ALA A 243 -2.31 18.83 -12.89
CA ALA A 243 -1.35 18.04 -13.67
C ALA A 243 -0.07 18.83 -13.99
N ALA A 244 -0.21 20.14 -14.18
CA ALA A 244 0.89 21.09 -14.31
C ALA A 244 1.82 21.13 -13.09
N THR A 245 1.36 20.68 -11.92
CA THR A 245 2.15 20.63 -10.67
C THR A 245 2.55 19.19 -10.35
N ILE A 246 1.60 18.26 -10.31
CA ILE A 246 1.79 16.88 -9.82
C ILE A 246 2.10 15.87 -10.93
N GLY A 247 1.97 16.25 -12.20
CA GLY A 247 2.12 15.35 -13.35
C GLY A 247 3.56 15.21 -13.88
N LEU A 248 4.57 15.61 -13.10
CA LEU A 248 5.97 15.41 -13.47
C LEU A 248 6.23 13.90 -13.66
N PRO A 249 6.73 13.46 -14.83
CA PRO A 249 6.97 12.05 -15.08
C PRO A 249 7.97 11.43 -14.10
N VAL A 250 7.64 10.24 -13.59
CA VAL A 250 8.53 9.44 -12.74
C VAL A 250 8.53 8.01 -13.26
N ILE A 251 9.66 7.56 -13.81
CA ILE A 251 9.80 6.24 -14.42
C ILE A 251 10.91 5.46 -13.70
N VAL A 252 10.60 4.25 -13.25
CA VAL A 252 11.59 3.32 -12.70
C VAL A 252 12.00 2.33 -13.78
N THR A 253 13.30 2.13 -13.97
CA THR A 253 13.87 1.18 -14.94
C THR A 253 14.46 -0.02 -14.21
N PHE A 254 14.11 -1.23 -14.66
CA PHE A 254 14.60 -2.48 -14.09
C PHE A 254 15.66 -3.15 -14.98
N ALA A 255 16.45 -4.05 -14.39
CA ALA A 255 17.54 -4.75 -15.06
C ALA A 255 17.06 -5.69 -16.18
N ASP A 256 15.82 -6.18 -16.09
CA ASP A 256 15.17 -6.98 -17.13
C ASP A 256 14.73 -6.16 -18.36
N GLY A 257 14.94 -4.84 -18.35
CA GLY A 257 14.59 -3.91 -19.42
C GLY A 257 13.14 -3.43 -19.40
N THR A 258 12.33 -3.86 -18.43
CA THR A 258 10.98 -3.32 -18.20
C THR A 258 11.04 -2.02 -17.41
N THR A 259 9.94 -1.27 -17.43
CA THR A 259 9.80 -0.02 -16.69
C THR A 259 8.48 0.03 -15.93
N PHE A 260 8.47 0.76 -14.81
CA PHE A 260 7.26 1.08 -14.06
C PHE A 260 7.02 2.59 -14.09
N ASP A 261 5.82 3.00 -14.48
CA ASP A 261 5.42 4.40 -14.54
C ASP A 261 4.74 4.80 -13.21
N ALA A 262 5.42 5.63 -12.43
CA ALA A 262 4.96 6.17 -11.16
C ALA A 262 4.46 7.62 -11.29
N THR A 263 4.22 8.11 -12.51
CA THR A 263 3.76 9.48 -12.75
C THR A 263 2.44 9.76 -12.05
N ASP A 264 1.51 8.80 -12.06
CA ASP A 264 0.20 8.92 -11.39
C ASP A 264 0.21 8.33 -9.97
N ALA A 265 1.39 8.17 -9.36
CA ALA A 265 1.52 7.72 -7.98
C ALA A 265 0.73 8.60 -7.01
N ASN A 266 0.23 7.97 -5.95
CA ASN A 266 -0.40 8.69 -4.85
C ASN A 266 0.56 9.73 -4.29
N GLY A 267 0.04 10.92 -4.05
CA GLY A 267 0.89 12.00 -3.60
C GLY A 267 0.14 13.14 -2.94
N SER A 268 0.90 14.07 -2.40
CA SER A 268 0.40 15.32 -1.84
C SER A 268 1.18 16.47 -2.42
N ALA A 269 0.57 17.65 -2.36
CA ALA A 269 1.19 18.89 -2.78
C ALA A 269 1.01 19.91 -1.65
N VAL A 270 2.11 20.51 -1.21
CA VAL A 270 2.16 21.53 -0.17
C VAL A 270 2.66 22.83 -0.78
N LYS A 271 1.81 23.84 -0.76
CA LYS A 271 2.15 25.17 -1.28
C LYS A 271 2.96 25.96 -0.27
N HIS A 272 3.93 26.71 -0.77
CA HIS A 272 4.75 27.61 0.02
C HIS A 272 4.46 29.07 -0.32
N GLY A 273 4.72 29.95 0.65
CA GLY A 273 4.48 31.39 0.51
C GLY A 273 5.41 32.11 -0.48
N ASP A 274 6.45 31.43 -0.95
CA ASP A 274 7.41 31.93 -1.94
C ASP A 274 6.99 31.64 -3.39
N GLY A 275 5.84 30.98 -3.60
CA GLY A 275 5.32 30.65 -4.92
C GLY A 275 5.67 29.23 -5.39
N THR A 276 6.43 28.47 -4.60
CA THR A 276 6.75 27.06 -4.90
C THR A 276 5.73 26.09 -4.31
N THR A 277 5.75 24.84 -4.81
CA THR A 277 4.99 23.73 -4.26
C THR A 277 5.91 22.52 -4.09
N THR A 278 5.96 21.93 -2.91
CA THR A 278 6.59 20.61 -2.70
C THR A 278 5.56 19.53 -3.01
N VAL A 279 5.95 18.53 -3.79
CA VAL A 279 5.15 17.38 -4.15
C VAL A 279 5.86 16.14 -3.65
N SER A 280 5.11 15.28 -2.96
CA SER A 280 5.58 13.98 -2.49
C SER A 280 4.77 12.89 -3.16
N LYS A 281 5.44 11.94 -3.81
CA LYS A 281 4.84 10.78 -4.50
C LYS A 281 5.33 9.49 -3.86
N ALA A 282 4.41 8.56 -3.61
CA ALA A 282 4.74 7.21 -3.16
C ALA A 282 3.78 6.21 -3.81
N THR A 283 4.34 5.13 -4.35
CA THR A 283 3.55 4.01 -4.86
C THR A 283 4.31 2.72 -4.78
N THR A 284 3.57 1.63 -4.67
CA THR A 284 4.10 0.28 -4.85
C THR A 284 4.12 -0.12 -6.31
N TYR A 285 5.05 -1.01 -6.65
CA TYR A 285 5.09 -1.70 -7.93
C TYR A 285 3.95 -2.74 -8.01
N ASP A 286 3.70 -3.24 -9.21
CA ASP A 286 2.82 -4.39 -9.48
C ASP A 286 3.48 -5.74 -9.14
N ARG A 287 4.74 -5.70 -8.72
CA ARG A 287 5.56 -6.85 -8.36
C ARG A 287 6.57 -6.52 -7.26
N ILE A 288 7.01 -7.54 -6.51
CA ILE A 288 8.19 -7.38 -5.68
C ILE A 288 9.44 -7.48 -6.57
N VAL A 289 10.40 -6.59 -6.34
CA VAL A 289 11.65 -6.46 -7.12
C VAL A 289 12.83 -6.53 -6.17
N ASP A 290 13.93 -7.18 -6.54
CA ASP A 290 15.16 -7.05 -5.73
C ASP A 290 15.68 -5.61 -5.87
N ALA A 291 16.09 -4.97 -4.78
CA ALA A 291 16.63 -3.61 -4.86
C ALA A 291 17.85 -3.51 -5.80
N GLY A 292 18.63 -4.60 -5.96
CA GLY A 292 19.73 -4.70 -6.92
C GLY A 292 19.31 -4.84 -8.39
N ASP A 293 18.05 -5.21 -8.65
CA ASP A 293 17.48 -5.30 -10.01
C ASP A 293 16.85 -3.97 -10.46
N ILE A 294 16.89 -2.93 -9.62
CA ILE A 294 16.49 -1.57 -9.98
C ILE A 294 17.71 -0.84 -10.54
N VAL A 295 17.60 -0.31 -11.76
CA VAL A 295 18.74 0.31 -12.47
C VAL A 295 18.77 1.81 -12.26
N SER A 296 17.63 2.48 -12.44
CA SER A 296 17.53 3.93 -12.33
C SER A 296 16.10 4.40 -12.07
N VAL A 297 15.98 5.61 -11.55
CA VAL A 297 14.73 6.38 -11.51
C VAL A 297 14.93 7.63 -12.34
N THR A 298 14.07 7.81 -13.34
CA THR A 298 14.02 9.03 -14.16
C THR A 298 12.92 9.94 -13.67
N VAL A 299 13.29 11.16 -13.25
CA VAL A 299 12.35 12.19 -12.79
C VAL A 299 12.42 13.36 -13.78
N GLY A 300 11.34 13.58 -14.52
CA GLY A 300 11.35 14.47 -15.67
C GLY A 300 12.31 13.98 -16.76
N ASP A 301 13.38 14.75 -17.01
CA ASP A 301 14.46 14.40 -17.94
C ASP A 301 15.77 14.00 -17.25
N VAL A 302 15.78 13.88 -15.92
CA VAL A 302 16.96 13.53 -15.13
C VAL A 302 16.90 12.05 -14.75
N GLU A 303 17.85 11.28 -15.25
CA GLU A 303 18.06 9.88 -14.84
C GLU A 303 18.98 9.81 -13.61
N ILE A 304 18.51 9.15 -12.56
CA ILE A 304 19.24 8.96 -11.30
C ILE A 304 19.55 7.45 -11.17
N PRO A 305 20.82 7.04 -11.27
CA PRO A 305 21.18 5.62 -11.20
C PRO A 305 21.09 5.10 -9.77
N VAL A 306 20.63 3.86 -9.63
CA VAL A 306 20.76 3.08 -8.40
C VAL A 306 22.18 2.52 -8.37
N ASN A 307 23.10 3.27 -7.75
CA ASN A 307 24.44 2.74 -7.50
C ASN A 307 24.33 1.73 -6.35
N ALA A 308 24.20 0.43 -6.67
CA ALA A 308 24.33 -0.62 -5.68
C ALA A 308 25.67 -0.45 -4.95
N ALA A 309 25.60 -0.17 -3.65
CA ALA A 309 26.77 -0.08 -2.76
C ALA A 309 27.27 -1.47 -2.36
#